data_AF-A0A2N1FD89-F1
#
_entry.id   AF-A0A2N1FD89-F1
#
_cell.length_a   1.000
_cell.length_b   1.000
_cell.length_c   1.000
_cell.angle_alpha   90.00
_cell.angle_beta   90.00
_cell.angle_gamma   90.00
#
_symmetry.space_group_name_H-M   'P 1'
#
loop_
_entity.id
_entity.type
_entity.pdbx_description
1 polymer ?
#
loop_
_entity_poly.entity_id
_entity_poly.type
_entity_poly.pdbx_seq_one_letter_code
_entity_poly.pdbx_strand_id
1 'polypeptide(L)' 'MSETNITHKYILKKEVLCKLNNSSNAIAIISVNTGIKYSTLKRQVKENHEYLTLLSVLESISELLNKPVTDLVTKA' A
#
# COMPACT_ATOMS: atom_id res chain seq x y z
N MET A 1 18.28 -19.28 -2.36
CA MET A 1 17.27 -18.96 -3.37
C MET A 1 16.20 -18.15 -2.66
N SER A 2 16.05 -16.87 -2.97
CA SER A 2 15.02 -16.03 -2.33
C SER A 2 13.65 -16.46 -2.84
N GLU A 3 12.82 -16.97 -1.94
CA GLU A 3 11.40 -17.20 -2.17
C GLU A 3 10.79 -15.86 -2.59
N THR A 4 10.65 -15.70 -3.90
CA THR A 4 9.96 -14.57 -4.47
C THR A 4 8.48 -14.89 -4.36
N ASN A 5 7.69 -13.92 -3.91
CA ASN A 5 6.25 -14.00 -3.63
C ASN A 5 5.38 -14.19 -4.90
N ILE A 6 5.89 -14.89 -5.92
CA ILE A 6 5.33 -15.05 -7.27
C ILE A 6 4.04 -15.91 -7.25
N THR A 7 3.81 -16.68 -6.19
CA THR A 7 2.66 -17.60 -6.10
C THR A 7 1.39 -16.97 -5.54
N HIS A 8 1.48 -15.82 -4.88
CA HIS A 8 0.36 -15.16 -4.21
C HIS A 8 0.38 -13.66 -4.50
N LYS A 9 -0.30 -13.22 -5.56
CA LYS A 9 -0.51 -11.79 -5.82
C LYS A 9 -1.42 -11.23 -4.73
N TYR A 10 -0.87 -10.39 -3.86
CA TYR A 10 -1.65 -9.61 -2.91
C TYR A 10 -1.90 -8.23 -3.51
N ILE A 11 -3.08 -7.68 -3.20
CA ILE A 11 -3.46 -6.31 -3.54
C ILE A 11 -4.09 -5.65 -2.32
N LEU A 12 -4.11 -4.33 -2.29
CA LEU A 12 -4.84 -3.62 -1.23
C LEU A 12 -6.35 -3.87 -1.38
N LYS A 13 -7.02 -4.05 -0.24
CA LYS A 13 -8.48 -4.08 -0.22
C LYS A 13 -9.05 -2.76 -0.74
N LYS A 14 -10.20 -2.83 -1.40
CA LYS A 14 -10.90 -1.65 -1.95
C LYS A 14 -11.19 -0.59 -0.89
N GLU A 15 -11.54 -1.00 0.34
CA GLU A 15 -11.75 -0.06 1.45
C GLU A 15 -10.49 0.74 1.81
N VAL A 16 -9.31 0.10 1.78
CA VAL A 16 -8.01 0.75 2.05
C VAL A 16 -7.72 1.74 0.94
N LEU A 17 -7.87 1.35 -0.33
CA LEU A 17 -7.69 2.23 -1.48
C LEU A 17 -8.62 3.44 -1.45
N CYS A 18 -9.89 3.25 -1.08
CA CYS A 18 -10.83 4.35 -0.92
C CYS A 18 -10.37 5.32 0.18
N LYS A 19 -9.89 4.82 1.33
CA LYS A 19 -9.34 5.69 2.39
C LYS A 19 -8.08 6.43 1.94
N LEU A 20 -7.19 5.77 1.20
CA LEU A 20 -5.97 6.39 0.68
C LEU A 20 -6.28 7.47 -0.38
N ASN A 21 -7.28 7.25 -1.23
CA ASN A 21 -7.70 8.23 -2.24
C ASN A 21 -8.50 9.40 -1.64
N ASN A 22 -9.30 9.15 -0.60
CA ASN A 22 -10.11 10.18 0.05
C ASN A 22 -9.29 11.03 1.04
N SER A 23 -8.18 10.51 1.54
CA SER A 23 -7.27 11.26 2.41
C SER A 23 -6.23 11.99 1.56
N SER A 24 -6.38 13.31 1.48
CA SER A 24 -5.47 14.21 0.74
C SER A 24 -4.00 14.06 1.15
N ASN A 25 -3.75 13.69 2.40
CA ASN A 25 -2.40 13.60 2.98
C ASN A 25 -1.85 12.18 3.06
N ALA A 26 -2.66 11.13 2.88
CA ALA A 26 -2.19 9.75 3.10
C ALA A 26 -1.03 9.38 2.19
N ILE A 27 -1.13 9.69 0.90
CA ILE A 27 -0.07 9.41 -0.08
C ILE A 27 1.20 10.22 0.23
N ALA A 28 1.07 11.44 0.76
CA ALA A 28 2.21 12.27 1.15
C ALA A 28 2.93 11.69 2.39
N ILE A 29 2.18 11.24 3.39
CA ILE A 29 2.74 10.59 4.59
C ILE A 29 3.48 9.30 4.20
N ILE A 30 2.85 8.45 3.38
CA ILE A 30 3.50 7.22 2.90
C ILE A 30 4.74 7.56 2.09
N SER A 31 4.71 8.61 1.28
CA SER A 31 5.88 9.08 0.51
C SER A 31 7.05 9.45 1.42
N VAL A 32 6.79 10.18 2.50
CA VAL A 32 7.81 10.55 3.50
C VAL A 32 8.34 9.33 4.23
N ASN A 33 7.46 8.45 4.73
CA ASN A 33 7.84 7.30 5.54
C ASN A 33 8.61 6.24 4.74
N THR A 34 8.32 6.10 3.46
CA THR A 34 8.93 5.05 2.60
C THR A 34 10.04 5.57 1.70
N GLY A 35 10.18 6.89 1.54
CA GLY A 35 11.05 7.52 0.56
C GLY A 35 10.60 7.35 -0.91
N ILE A 36 9.47 6.69 -1.16
CA ILE A 36 8.92 6.54 -2.50
C ILE A 36 8.31 7.87 -2.95
N LYS A 37 8.60 8.31 -4.17
CA LYS A 37 8.06 9.56 -4.72
C LYS A 37 6.52 9.56 -4.68
N TYR A 38 5.94 10.67 -4.23
CA TYR A 38 4.48 10.87 -4.18
C TYR A 38 3.79 10.54 -5.51
N SER A 39 4.35 10.96 -6.64
CA SER A 39 3.79 10.69 -7.97
C SER A 39 3.77 9.19 -8.30
N THR A 40 4.79 8.45 -7.88
CA THR A 40 4.86 6.99 -8.02
C THR A 40 3.79 6.32 -7.18
N LEU A 41 3.68 6.67 -5.89
CA LEU A 41 2.65 6.13 -5.00
C LEU A 41 1.25 6.45 -5.50
N LYS A 42 1.02 7.69 -5.97
CA LYS A 42 -0.28 8.10 -6.51
C LYS A 42 -0.70 7.26 -7.71
N ARG A 43 0.23 6.97 -8.63
CA ARG A 43 -0.03 6.06 -9.76
C ARG A 43 -0.33 4.64 -9.27
N GLN A 44 0.49 4.12 -8.36
CA GLN A 44 0.32 2.78 -7.81
C GLN A 44 -1.04 2.61 -7.10
N VAL A 45 -1.45 3.57 -6.27
CA VAL A 45 -2.76 3.59 -5.59
C VAL A 45 -3.91 3.61 -6.61
N LYS A 46 -3.78 4.39 -7.69
CA LYS A 46 -4.80 4.46 -8.75
C LYS A 46 -4.97 3.12 -9.48
N GLU A 47 -3.88 2.40 -9.70
CA GLU A 47 -3.85 1.12 -10.44
C GLU A 47 -3.99 -0.11 -9.53
N ASN A 48 -4.07 0.09 -8.20
CA ASN A 48 -3.96 -0.97 -7.21
C ASN A 48 -2.74 -1.89 -7.46
N HIS A 49 -1.60 -1.26 -7.73
CA HIS A 49 -0.39 -1.95 -8.14
C HIS A 49 0.19 -2.80 -7.01
N GLU A 50 0.76 -3.97 -7.34
CA GLU A 50 1.38 -4.89 -6.38
C GLU A 50 2.51 -4.27 -5.53
N TYR A 51 3.10 -3.15 -5.95
CA TYR A 51 4.14 -2.45 -5.18
C TYR A 51 3.58 -1.72 -3.95
N LEU A 52 2.26 -1.59 -3.84
CA LEU A 52 1.61 -1.19 -2.59
C LEU A 52 1.69 -2.28 -1.52
N THR A 53 2.07 -3.50 -1.88
CA THR A 53 2.27 -4.62 -0.95
C THR A 53 3.71 -4.79 -0.48
N LEU A 54 4.59 -3.84 -0.84
CA LEU A 54 5.90 -3.73 -0.20
C LEU A 54 5.71 -3.52 1.30
N LEU A 55 6.49 -4.23 2.12
CA LEU A 55 6.32 -4.23 3.58
C LEU A 55 6.36 -2.81 4.17
N SER A 56 7.31 -1.96 3.76
CA SER A 56 7.41 -0.57 4.21
C SER A 56 6.19 0.28 3.86
N VAL A 57 5.57 0.02 2.70
CA VAL A 57 4.33 0.70 2.29
C VAL A 57 3.16 0.21 3.13
N LEU A 58 3.06 -1.10 3.36
CA LEU A 58 2.02 -1.70 4.20
C LEU A 58 2.11 -1.26 5.66
N GLU A 59 3.31 -1.17 6.23
CA GLU A 59 3.55 -0.67 7.58
C GLU A 59 3.12 0.80 7.69
N SER A 60 3.51 1.65 6.74
CA SER A 60 3.08 3.05 6.74
C SER A 60 1.55 3.20 6.59
N ILE A 61 0.90 2.36 5.79
CA ILE A 61 -0.57 2.35 5.67
C ILE A 61 -1.22 1.83 6.97
N SER A 62 -0.63 0.81 7.59
CA SER A 62 -1.07 0.21 8.85
C SER A 62 -1.08 1.23 9.98
N GLU A 63 0.01 1.99 10.13
CA GLU A 63 0.11 3.10 11.07
C GLU A 63 -0.93 4.19 10.79
N LEU A 64 -1.08 4.59 9.52
CA LEU A 64 -2.00 5.66 9.13
C LEU A 64 -3.48 5.29 9.35
N LEU A 65 -3.82 4.02 9.16
CA LEU A 65 -5.19 3.51 9.31
C LEU A 65 -5.47 2.88 10.67
N ASN A 66 -4.46 2.77 11.54
CA ASN A 66 -4.49 2.04 12.80
C ASN A 66 -5.12 0.64 12.63
N LYS A 67 -4.64 -0.11 11.63
CA LYS A 67 -5.11 -1.45 11.26
C LYS A 67 -3.92 -2.36 10.98
N PRO A 68 -3.94 -3.63 11.42
CA PRO A 68 -2.82 -4.55 11.15
C PRO A 68 -2.64 -4.79 9.65
N VAL A 69 -1.40 -5.02 9.22
CA VAL A 69 -1.05 -5.25 7.79
C VAL A 69 -1.86 -6.38 7.15
N THR A 70 -2.15 -7.44 7.91
CA THR A 70 -2.98 -8.57 7.48
C THR A 70 -4.39 -8.16 7.06
N ASP A 71 -4.92 -7.08 7.63
CA ASP A 71 -6.25 -6.57 7.33
C ASP A 71 -6.26 -5.62 6.13
N LEU A 72 -5.09 -5.18 5.66
CA LEU A 72 -4.97 -4.23 4.54
C LEU A 72 -5.02 -4.90 3.17
N VAL A 73 -4.55 -6.14 3.10
CA VAL A 73 -4.38 -6.88 1.84
C VAL A 73 -5.45 -7.95 1.66
N THR A 74 -5.72 -8.29 0.40
CA THR A 74 -6.46 -9.48 0.01
C THR A 74 -5.68 -10.22 -1.06
N LYS A 75 -5.88 -11.53 -1.14
CA LYS A 75 -5.38 -12.31 -2.28
C LYS A 75 -6.16 -11.86 -3.53
N ALA A 76 -5.43 -11.53 -4.60
CA ALA A 76 -5.97 -11.17 -5.91
C ALA A 76 -6.42 -12.40 -6.70
#